data_AF-A0A2U0RXN2-F1
#
_entry.id   AF-A0A2U0RXN2-F1
#
_cell.length_a   1.000
_cell.length_b   1.000
_cell.length_c   1.000
_cell.angle_alpha   90.00
_cell.angle_beta   90.00
_cell.angle_gamma   90.00
#
_symmetry.space_group_name_H-M   'P 1'
#
loop_
_entity.id
_entity.type
_entity.pdbx_description
1 polymer ?
#
loop_
_entity_poly.entity_id
_entity_poly.type
_entity_poly.pdbx_seq_one_letter_code
_entity_poly.pdbx_strand_id
1 'polypeptide(L)'
;SKAVQYDRSAVSNMALASLIAGMAFGNSGTALCHALTYPLSNMGIPHGEAVAIMLPLALEFNDFDAELVQEIRTIIRDVSLPESFEGNVEEMANIVIEDTRHLSNNPKPVTLEDIVGIYQKAVGRV
;
A
#
# COMPACT_ATOMS: atom_id res chain seq x y z
N SER A 1 10.36 15.04 -6.32
CA SER A 1 9.57 14.77 -7.55
C SER A 1 9.05 16.06 -8.19
N LYS A 2 9.06 16.21 -9.53
CA LYS A 2 8.64 17.44 -10.25
C LYS A 2 7.17 17.83 -10.04
N ALA A 3 6.27 16.83 -9.94
CA ALA A 3 4.85 17.09 -9.70
C ALA A 3 4.60 17.68 -8.29
N VAL A 4 5.35 17.20 -7.29
CA VAL A 4 5.34 17.74 -5.91
C VAL A 4 5.83 19.19 -5.88
N GLN A 5 6.69 19.57 -6.81
CA GLN A 5 7.18 20.94 -7.00
C GLN A 5 6.26 21.78 -7.93
N TYR A 6 5.05 21.31 -8.21
CA TYR A 6 4.03 22.00 -9.03
C TYR A 6 4.45 22.28 -10.48
N ASP A 7 5.33 21.46 -11.06
CA ASP A 7 5.58 21.49 -12.50
C ASP A 7 4.29 21.12 -13.27
N ARG A 8 3.82 22.02 -14.13
CA ARG A 8 2.52 21.88 -14.82
C ARG A 8 2.44 20.63 -15.69
N SER A 9 3.52 20.29 -16.40
CA SER A 9 3.54 19.12 -17.27
C SER A 9 3.52 17.84 -16.43
N ALA A 10 4.31 17.79 -15.34
CA ALA A 10 4.33 16.67 -14.42
C ALA A 10 2.97 16.46 -13.73
N VAL A 11 2.31 17.53 -13.29
CA VAL A 11 0.96 17.45 -12.70
C VAL A 11 -0.06 16.91 -13.71
N SER A 12 -0.03 17.39 -14.96
CA SER A 12 -0.90 16.87 -16.02
C SER A 12 -0.65 15.38 -16.29
N ASN A 13 0.61 14.96 -16.30
CA ASN A 13 0.96 13.55 -16.49
C ASN A 13 0.51 12.69 -15.31
N MET A 14 0.61 13.17 -14.08
CA MET A 14 0.11 12.46 -12.89
C MET A 14 -1.41 12.32 -12.91
N ALA A 15 -2.15 13.35 -13.35
CA ALA A 15 -3.60 13.27 -13.51
C ALA A 15 -3.99 12.21 -14.54
N LEU A 16 -3.30 12.17 -15.68
CA LEU A 16 -3.51 11.14 -16.71
C LEU A 16 -3.15 9.75 -16.19
N ALA A 17 -2.01 9.59 -15.50
CA ALA A 17 -1.61 8.32 -14.92
C ALA A 17 -2.63 7.81 -13.88
N SER A 18 -3.15 8.70 -13.02
CA SER A 18 -4.21 8.37 -12.06
C SER A 18 -5.49 7.89 -12.74
N LEU A 19 -5.88 8.51 -13.86
CA LEU A 19 -7.05 8.09 -14.63
C LEU A 19 -6.84 6.69 -15.22
N ILE A 20 -5.69 6.45 -15.85
CA ILE A 20 -5.35 5.14 -16.45
C ILE A 20 -5.31 4.05 -15.39
N ALA A 21 -4.70 4.33 -14.23
CA ALA A 21 -4.69 3.41 -13.09
C ALA A 21 -6.13 3.07 -12.66
N GLY A 22 -6.99 4.10 -12.52
CA GLY A 22 -8.41 3.93 -12.20
C GLY A 22 -9.15 3.02 -13.17
N MET A 23 -8.89 3.17 -14.48
CA MET A 23 -9.48 2.30 -15.50
C MET A 23 -8.97 0.85 -15.37
N ALA A 24 -7.70 0.64 -15.01
CA ALA A 24 -7.13 -0.68 -14.84
C ALA A 24 -7.74 -1.41 -13.63
N PHE A 25 -7.62 -0.85 -12.43
CA PHE A 25 -8.14 -1.51 -11.23
C PHE A 25 -9.67 -1.48 -11.14
N GLY A 26 -10.35 -0.58 -11.86
CA GLY A 26 -11.80 -0.63 -12.01
C GLY A 26 -12.32 -1.91 -12.67
N ASN A 27 -11.48 -2.57 -13.48
CA ASN A 27 -11.81 -3.85 -14.13
C ASN A 27 -11.19 -5.07 -13.42
N SER A 28 -9.98 -4.95 -12.88
CA SER A 28 -9.28 -6.07 -12.22
C SER A 28 -9.54 -6.17 -10.71
N GLY A 29 -10.16 -5.16 -10.11
CA GLY A 29 -10.12 -4.96 -8.66
C GLY A 29 -8.70 -4.66 -8.17
N THR A 30 -8.54 -4.72 -6.85
CA THR A 30 -7.28 -4.53 -6.14
C THR A 30 -6.95 -5.77 -5.30
N ALA A 31 -5.77 -5.79 -4.65
CA ALA A 31 -5.23 -6.98 -3.98
C ALA A 31 -4.85 -6.68 -2.51
N LEU A 32 -3.98 -7.52 -1.92
CA LEU A 32 -3.55 -7.48 -0.52
C LEU A 32 -3.17 -6.07 -0.02
N CYS A 33 -2.46 -5.26 -0.82
CA CYS A 33 -2.08 -3.90 -0.42
C CYS A 33 -3.30 -3.04 -0.01
N HIS A 34 -4.43 -3.15 -0.72
CA HIS A 34 -5.64 -2.40 -0.39
C HIS A 34 -6.32 -2.98 0.87
N ALA A 35 -6.34 -4.30 1.02
CA ALA A 35 -6.86 -4.97 2.21
C ALA A 35 -6.13 -4.48 3.48
N LEU A 36 -4.80 -4.48 3.45
CA LEU A 36 -3.93 -4.01 4.54
C LEU A 36 -4.10 -2.52 4.84
N THR A 37 -4.57 -1.73 3.87
CA THR A 37 -4.72 -0.28 4.04
C THR A 37 -5.97 0.08 4.84
N TYR A 38 -7.02 -0.73 4.81
CA TYR A 38 -8.31 -0.38 5.44
C TYR A 38 -8.21 -0.04 6.93
N PRO A 39 -7.55 -0.85 7.78
CA PRO A 39 -7.45 -0.51 9.20
C PRO A 39 -6.65 0.78 9.44
N LEU A 40 -5.60 1.03 8.65
CA LEU A 40 -4.82 2.28 8.73
C LEU A 40 -5.70 3.49 8.41
N SER A 41 -6.51 3.42 7.35
CA SER A 41 -7.43 4.50 7.00
C SER A 41 -8.52 4.73 8.06
N ASN A 42 -8.99 3.67 8.73
CA ASN A 42 -9.96 3.79 9.83
C ASN A 42 -9.38 4.53 11.05
N MET A 43 -8.05 4.50 11.25
CA MET A 43 -7.36 5.29 12.27
C MET A 43 -7.14 6.75 11.86
N GLY A 44 -7.56 7.15 10.66
CA GLY A 44 -7.41 8.51 10.13
C GLY A 44 -6.15 8.75 9.31
N ILE A 45 -5.35 7.71 9.02
CA ILE A 45 -4.21 7.86 8.11
C ILE A 45 -4.74 8.08 6.69
N PRO A 46 -4.31 9.15 5.97
CA PRO A 46 -4.73 9.38 4.59
C PRO A 46 -4.49 8.14 3.72
N HIS A 47 -5.48 7.79 2.90
CA HIS A 47 -5.44 6.53 2.14
C HIS A 47 -4.15 6.37 1.31
N GLY A 48 -3.70 7.43 0.64
CA GLY A 48 -2.45 7.39 -0.15
C GLY A 48 -1.20 7.16 0.70
N GLU A 49 -1.16 7.68 1.92
CA GLU A 49 -0.07 7.43 2.87
C GLU A 49 -0.10 5.99 3.37
N ALA A 50 -1.28 5.48 3.72
CA ALA A 50 -1.44 4.10 4.15
C ALA A 50 -1.08 3.09 3.04
N VAL A 51 -1.45 3.39 1.78
CA VAL A 51 -0.99 2.61 0.62
C VAL A 51 0.53 2.69 0.48
N ALA A 52 1.14 3.87 0.65
CA ALA A 52 2.59 4.03 0.57
C ALA A 52 3.32 3.15 1.60
N ILE A 53 2.85 3.11 2.83
CA ILE A 53 3.43 2.26 3.90
C ILE A 53 3.30 0.76 3.54
N MET A 54 2.12 0.34 3.07
CA MET A 54 1.81 -1.09 2.86
C MET A 54 2.34 -1.66 1.52
N LEU A 55 2.48 -0.84 0.47
CA LEU A 55 2.79 -1.30 -0.88
C LEU A 55 4.11 -2.09 -0.98
N PRO A 56 5.25 -1.60 -0.43
CA PRO A 56 6.50 -2.35 -0.49
C PRO A 56 6.38 -3.74 0.16
N LEU A 57 5.68 -3.82 1.30
CA LEU A 57 5.52 -5.07 2.04
C LEU A 57 4.59 -6.06 1.33
N ALA A 58 3.53 -5.56 0.69
CA ALA A 58 2.64 -6.40 -0.11
C ALA A 58 3.34 -6.94 -1.37
N LEU A 59 4.25 -6.17 -1.98
CA LEU A 59 5.07 -6.61 -3.10
C LEU A 59 6.09 -7.65 -2.66
N GLU A 60 6.78 -7.43 -1.55
CA GLU A 60 7.70 -8.40 -0.94
C GLU A 60 6.99 -9.73 -0.64
N PHE A 61 5.81 -9.69 -0.02
CA PHE A 61 5.02 -10.90 0.25
C PHE A 61 4.68 -11.67 -1.03
N ASN A 62 4.43 -10.96 -2.13
CA ASN A 62 4.07 -11.55 -3.41
C ASN A 62 5.28 -11.95 -4.28
N ASP A 63 6.50 -12.00 -3.74
CA ASP A 63 7.76 -12.32 -4.45
C ASP A 63 8.02 -11.41 -5.67
N PHE A 64 7.63 -10.14 -5.60
CA PHE A 64 8.08 -9.18 -6.61
C PHE A 64 9.59 -8.94 -6.51
N ASP A 65 10.17 -8.51 -7.62
CA ASP A 65 11.60 -8.24 -7.72
C ASP A 65 12.08 -7.23 -6.66
N ALA A 66 13.23 -7.53 -6.04
CA ALA A 66 13.76 -6.73 -4.93
C ALA A 66 14.22 -5.34 -5.38
N GLU A 67 14.69 -5.19 -6.63
CA GLU A 67 15.08 -3.90 -7.19
C GLU A 67 13.84 -2.99 -7.31
N LEU A 68 12.74 -3.53 -7.85
CA LEU A 68 11.45 -2.81 -7.91
C LEU A 68 10.97 -2.36 -6.52
N VAL A 69 11.04 -3.23 -5.52
CA VAL A 69 10.63 -2.88 -4.14
C VAL A 69 11.51 -1.73 -3.60
N GLN A 70 12.82 -1.77 -3.85
CA GLN A 70 13.72 -0.70 -3.40
C GLN A 70 13.52 0.62 -4.15
N GLU A 71 13.18 0.57 -5.44
CA GLU A 71 12.78 1.75 -6.21
C GLU A 71 11.53 2.40 -5.60
N ILE A 72 10.51 1.60 -5.26
CA ILE A 72 9.28 2.11 -4.62
C ILE A 72 9.59 2.75 -3.27
N ARG A 73 10.40 2.10 -2.42
CA ARG A 73 10.84 2.69 -1.13
C ARG A 73 11.60 4.00 -1.33
N THR A 74 12.43 4.09 -2.36
CA THR A 74 13.15 5.33 -2.71
C THR A 74 12.18 6.42 -3.12
N ILE A 75 11.18 6.11 -3.96
CA ILE A 75 10.15 7.08 -4.35
C ILE A 75 9.38 7.59 -3.12
N ILE A 76 8.97 6.70 -2.21
CA ILE A 76 8.25 7.06 -0.97
C ILE A 76 9.06 8.08 -0.15
N ARG A 77 10.37 7.83 0.03
CA ARG A 77 11.28 8.76 0.72
C ARG A 77 11.44 10.08 -0.01
N ASP A 78 11.61 10.04 -1.33
CA ASP A 78 11.80 11.22 -2.18
C ASP A 78 10.59 12.17 -2.21
N VAL A 79 9.41 11.66 -1.88
CA VAL A 79 8.18 12.45 -1.76
C VAL A 79 7.74 12.62 -0.30
N SER A 80 8.58 12.24 0.65
CA SER A 80 8.39 12.42 2.10
C SER A 80 7.10 11.81 2.64
N LEU A 81 6.71 10.64 2.11
CA LEU A 81 5.61 9.84 2.63
C LEU A 81 6.08 8.94 3.78
N PRO A 82 5.18 8.58 4.72
CA PRO A 82 5.53 7.73 5.84
C PRO A 82 5.88 6.30 5.40
N GLU A 83 6.75 5.65 6.17
CA GLU A 83 7.16 4.25 5.98
C GLU A 83 6.68 3.32 7.11
N SER A 84 6.07 3.89 8.16
CA SER A 84 5.57 3.16 9.33
C SER A 84 4.28 3.77 9.86
N PHE A 85 3.59 3.03 10.72
CA PHE A 85 2.40 3.49 11.44
C PHE A 85 2.42 3.01 12.89
N GLU A 86 1.55 3.60 13.72
CA GLU A 86 1.24 3.10 15.07
C GLU A 86 -0.15 2.47 15.09
N GLY A 87 -0.30 1.30 15.71
CA GLY A 87 -1.59 0.61 15.81
C GLY A 87 -1.50 -0.76 16.47
N ASN A 88 -2.66 -1.35 16.77
CA ASN A 88 -2.76 -2.71 17.29
C ASN A 88 -2.76 -3.73 16.15
N VAL A 89 -1.63 -4.40 15.95
CA VAL A 89 -1.43 -5.38 14.87
C VAL A 89 -2.47 -6.49 14.88
N GLU A 90 -2.80 -7.05 16.05
CA GLU A 90 -3.75 -8.17 16.14
C GLU A 90 -5.16 -7.75 15.76
N GLU A 91 -5.62 -6.60 16.26
CA GLU A 91 -6.92 -6.04 15.93
C GLU A 91 -7.03 -5.75 14.43
N MET A 92 -6.01 -5.11 13.86
CA MET A 92 -5.97 -4.79 12.43
C MET A 92 -5.94 -6.05 11.56
N ALA A 93 -5.18 -7.08 11.96
CA ALA A 93 -5.11 -8.33 11.21
C ALA A 93 -6.46 -9.07 11.18
N ASN A 94 -7.18 -9.06 12.31
CA ASN A 94 -8.54 -9.63 12.39
C ASN A 94 -9.55 -8.88 11.50
N ILE A 95 -9.38 -7.57 11.29
CA ILE A 95 -10.21 -6.82 10.34
C ILE A 95 -9.87 -7.23 8.89
N VAL A 96 -8.58 -7.38 8.56
CA VAL A 96 -8.17 -7.69 7.17
C VAL A 96 -8.56 -9.10 6.75
N ILE A 97 -8.48 -10.09 7.64
CA ILE A 97 -8.78 -11.49 7.28
C ILE A 97 -10.25 -11.68 6.86
N GLU A 98 -11.14 -10.79 7.28
CA GLU A 98 -12.55 -10.76 6.85
C GLU A 98 -12.74 -10.20 5.43
N ASP A 99 -11.74 -9.52 4.86
CA ASP A 99 -11.75 -8.96 3.50
C ASP A 99 -11.48 -10.01 2.43
N THR A 100 -12.39 -10.97 2.34
CA THR A 100 -12.33 -12.08 1.37
C THR A 100 -12.25 -11.60 -0.07
N ARG A 101 -12.76 -10.41 -0.40
CA ARG A 101 -12.76 -9.87 -1.76
C ARG A 101 -11.35 -9.54 -2.23
N HIS A 102 -10.59 -8.79 -1.45
CA HIS A 102 -9.23 -8.39 -1.84
C HIS A 102 -8.23 -9.54 -1.65
N LEU A 103 -8.42 -10.35 -0.61
CA LEU A 103 -7.55 -11.49 -0.34
C LEU A 103 -7.68 -12.58 -1.41
N SER A 104 -8.89 -12.87 -1.91
CA SER A 104 -9.08 -13.84 -3.00
C SER A 104 -8.53 -13.39 -4.35
N ASN A 105 -8.37 -12.08 -4.55
CA ASN A 105 -7.76 -11.51 -5.76
C ASN A 105 -6.23 -11.40 -5.68
N ASN A 106 -5.64 -11.67 -4.51
CA ASN A 106 -4.19 -11.68 -4.35
C ASN A 106 -3.59 -12.92 -5.03
N PRO A 107 -2.48 -12.81 -5.79
CA PRO A 107 -1.90 -13.94 -6.52
C PRO A 107 -1.45 -15.09 -5.63
N LYS A 108 -1.15 -14.81 -4.36
CA LYS A 108 -0.84 -15.81 -3.34
C LYS A 108 -1.94 -15.86 -2.28
N PRO A 109 -2.30 -17.05 -1.79
CA PRO A 109 -3.11 -17.17 -0.59
C PRO A 109 -2.45 -16.43 0.58
N VAL A 110 -3.26 -15.78 1.41
CA VAL A 110 -2.80 -14.98 2.55
C VAL A 110 -3.44 -15.54 3.81
N THR A 111 -2.65 -15.87 4.83
CA THR A 111 -3.16 -16.29 6.13
C THR A 111 -3.18 -15.13 7.13
N LEU A 112 -3.80 -15.36 8.30
CA LEU A 112 -3.76 -14.40 9.40
C LEU A 112 -2.32 -14.18 9.89
N GLU A 113 -1.51 -15.24 9.98
CA GLU A 113 -0.10 -15.12 10.37
C GLU A 113 0.70 -14.26 9.38
N ASP A 114 0.42 -14.39 8.07
CA ASP A 114 1.05 -13.56 7.05
C ASP A 114 0.73 -12.07 7.25
N ILE A 115 -0.55 -11.75 7.49
CA ILE A 115 -1.01 -10.37 7.72
C ILE A 115 -0.33 -9.79 8.97
N VAL A 116 -0.30 -10.55 10.07
CA VAL A 116 0.38 -10.15 11.30
C VAL A 116 1.87 -9.90 11.04
N GLY A 117 2.53 -10.81 10.34
CA GLY A 117 3.95 -10.68 10.00
C GLY A 117 4.24 -9.47 9.11
N ILE A 118 3.34 -9.13 8.18
CA ILE A 118 3.44 -7.92 7.35
C ILE A 118 3.30 -6.68 8.22
N TYR A 119 2.25 -6.58 9.04
CA TYR A 119 2.05 -5.41 9.90
C TYR A 119 3.19 -5.22 10.90
N GLN A 120 3.75 -6.29 11.46
CA GLN A 120 4.91 -6.20 12.36
C GLN A 120 6.14 -5.55 11.72
N LYS A 121 6.30 -5.65 10.39
CA LYS A 121 7.39 -4.97 9.67
C LYS A 121 7.18 -3.47 9.49
N ALA A 122 5.93 -3.00 9.52
CA ALA A 122 5.57 -1.59 9.35
C ALA A 122 5.13 -0.91 10.66
N VAL A 123 4.85 -1.66 11.71
CA VAL A 123 4.55 -1.10 13.02
C VAL A 123 5.87 -0.68 13.68
N GLY A 124 6.06 0.62 13.83
CA GLY A 124 7.30 1.20 14.34
C GLY A 124 7.03 2.12 15.52
N ARG A 125 7.65 1.83 16.67
CA ARG A 125 7.73 2.78 17.79
C ARG A 125 8.58 3.97 17.36
N VAL A 126 8.09 5.18 17.66
CA VAL A 126 8.80 6.47 17.57
C VAL A 126 10.30 6.35 17.86
#